data_AF-A0A6P0YKA2-F1
#
_entry.id   AF-A0A6P0YKA2-F1
#
_cell.length_a   1.000
_cell.length_b   1.000
_cell.length_c   1.000
_cell.angle_alpha   90.00
_cell.angle_beta   90.00
_cell.angle_gamma   90.00
#
_symmetry.space_group_name_H-M   'P 1'
#
loop_
_entity.id
_entity.type
_entity.pdbx_description
1 polymer ?
#
loop_
_entity_poly.entity_id
_entity_poly.type
_entity_poly.pdbx_seq_one_letter_code
_entity_poly.pdbx_strand_id
1 'polypeptide(L)'
;HVNGMINLPQRPEGGSFKATKDGEIEAFKQKYKTLGDLYEGDPEAKQGAILIDAHLAANAAGVTCAARPEDTQVAKDGSLFIAFTSGYPSKYDGSPDKRIFKGPDGEAYEYGWIMRLVEDDNQPNAMTFRWQMFATGGEPTDGGLGFSNPDNLEFDDKGNLWMVTDMSTSKHNKAVAENRMGKDGKPMNQPSLCGLFGNNSIWYIPTSGPNAGEAYLFGIAPTETETCGPFFTKDGKTLFVAIQHPGEKSGIRQNMASDTRQFAMKTIDGSDFIQNRTVPIGSNWPTKKVNDPPKPSVVAIRRLDSTPIT
;
A
#
# COMPACT_ATOMS: atom_id res chain seq x y z
N HIS A 1 -36.45 13.92 -30.13
CA HIS A 1 -36.54 13.36 -28.77
C HIS A 1 -37.38 14.28 -27.90
N VAL A 2 -38.56 13.84 -27.47
CA VAL A 2 -39.45 14.60 -26.59
C VAL A 2 -38.87 14.54 -25.16
N ASN A 3 -38.67 15.70 -24.51
CA ASN A 3 -38.22 15.90 -23.13
C ASN A 3 -36.78 15.52 -22.73
N GLY A 4 -35.87 15.28 -23.68
CA GLY A 4 -34.42 15.31 -23.40
C GLY A 4 -33.86 14.24 -22.44
N MET A 5 -34.68 13.29 -21.98
CA MET A 5 -34.21 12.15 -21.20
C MET A 5 -34.11 10.92 -22.10
N ILE A 6 -32.90 10.36 -22.17
CA ILE A 6 -32.68 9.02 -22.73
C ILE A 6 -33.01 8.05 -21.60
N ASN A 7 -34.17 7.38 -21.70
CA ASN A 7 -34.45 6.25 -20.83
C ASN A 7 -33.45 5.15 -21.18
N LEU A 8 -32.54 4.84 -20.25
CA LEU A 8 -31.69 3.67 -20.40
C LEU A 8 -32.61 2.43 -20.48
N PRO A 9 -32.29 1.44 -21.33
CA PRO A 9 -33.02 0.18 -21.33
C PRO A 9 -33.01 -0.40 -19.91
N GLN A 10 -34.13 -1.01 -19.50
CA GLN A 10 -34.15 -1.76 -18.25
C GLN A 10 -33.10 -2.86 -18.34
N ARG A 11 -32.09 -2.77 -17.47
CA ARG A 11 -31.08 -3.81 -17.34
C ARG A 11 -31.69 -4.96 -16.51
N PRO A 12 -31.35 -6.22 -16.79
CA PRO A 12 -31.66 -7.33 -15.90
C PRO A 12 -31.25 -6.99 -14.47
N GLU A 13 -32.02 -7.44 -13.47
CA GLU A 13 -31.61 -7.32 -12.07
C GLU A 13 -30.33 -8.13 -11.86
N GLY A 14 -29.20 -7.44 -11.73
CA GLY A 14 -27.93 -8.04 -11.35
C GLY A 14 -27.95 -8.49 -9.89
N GLY A 15 -27.01 -9.34 -9.51
CA GLY A 15 -26.88 -9.79 -8.14
C GLY A 15 -25.53 -10.41 -7.84
N SER A 16 -25.22 -10.49 -6.56
CA SER A 16 -24.13 -11.30 -6.03
C SER A 16 -24.67 -12.13 -4.87
N PHE A 17 -24.02 -13.24 -4.56
CA PHE A 17 -24.30 -13.99 -3.36
C PHE A 17 -22.97 -14.36 -2.68
N LYS A 18 -23.00 -14.43 -1.36
CA LYS A 18 -21.86 -14.91 -0.60
C LYS A 18 -21.94 -16.43 -0.50
N ALA A 19 -21.05 -17.13 -1.19
CA ALA A 19 -20.86 -18.56 -0.96
C ALA A 19 -20.19 -18.75 0.41
N THR A 20 -20.81 -19.56 1.26
CA THR A 20 -20.33 -19.92 2.60
C THR A 20 -19.99 -21.41 2.72
N LYS A 21 -20.34 -22.22 1.71
CA LYS A 21 -20.10 -23.66 1.66
C LYS A 21 -19.60 -24.08 0.28
N ASP A 22 -18.72 -25.08 0.25
CA ASP A 22 -18.16 -25.62 -0.99
C ASP A 22 -19.23 -26.13 -1.96
N GLY A 23 -20.32 -26.71 -1.44
CA GLY A 23 -21.44 -27.18 -2.27
C GLY A 23 -22.13 -26.05 -3.05
N GLU A 24 -22.14 -24.81 -2.54
CA GLU A 24 -22.68 -23.65 -3.26
C GLU A 24 -21.77 -23.23 -4.42
N ILE A 25 -20.45 -23.31 -4.20
CA ILE A 25 -19.43 -23.04 -5.22
C ILE A 25 -19.50 -24.11 -6.33
N GLU A 26 -19.62 -25.39 -5.96
CA GLU A 26 -19.72 -26.47 -6.92
C GLU A 26 -21.01 -26.41 -7.72
N ALA A 27 -22.15 -26.11 -7.09
CA ALA A 27 -23.41 -25.88 -7.82
C ALA A 27 -23.30 -24.68 -8.79
N PHE A 28 -22.63 -23.60 -8.38
CA PHE A 28 -22.38 -22.45 -9.24
C PHE A 28 -21.53 -22.82 -10.47
N LYS A 29 -20.41 -23.53 -10.28
CA LYS A 29 -19.53 -24.04 -11.37
C LYS A 29 -20.20 -25.09 -12.25
N GLN A 30 -21.17 -25.82 -11.72
CA GLN A 30 -21.98 -26.75 -12.51
C GLN A 30 -22.92 -26.01 -13.45
N LYS A 31 -23.55 -24.94 -12.94
CA LYS A 31 -24.50 -24.11 -13.68
C LYS A 31 -23.83 -23.19 -14.72
N TYR A 32 -22.70 -22.59 -14.38
CA TYR A 32 -21.98 -21.63 -15.21
C TYR A 32 -20.55 -22.15 -15.47
N LYS A 33 -20.24 -22.45 -16.74
CA LYS A 33 -18.96 -23.04 -17.16
C LYS A 33 -17.93 -22.00 -17.56
N THR A 34 -18.39 -20.88 -18.08
CA THR A 34 -17.58 -19.74 -18.47
C THR A 34 -18.14 -18.47 -17.84
N LEU A 35 -17.32 -17.41 -17.75
CA LEU A 35 -17.82 -16.11 -17.31
C LEU A 35 -18.96 -15.61 -18.19
N GLY A 36 -18.92 -15.89 -19.49
CA GLY A 36 -19.99 -15.52 -20.42
C GLY A 36 -21.36 -16.15 -20.11
N ASP A 37 -21.41 -17.23 -19.33
CA ASP A 37 -22.68 -17.84 -18.91
C ASP A 37 -23.38 -17.04 -17.81
N LEU A 38 -22.67 -16.12 -17.14
CA LEU A 38 -23.20 -15.24 -16.10
C LEU A 38 -23.91 -14.01 -16.66
N TYR A 39 -23.70 -13.71 -17.94
CA TYR A 39 -24.16 -12.48 -18.58
C TYR A 39 -25.11 -12.79 -19.74
N GLU A 40 -26.10 -11.92 -19.92
CA GLU A 40 -27.06 -11.97 -21.02
C GLU A 40 -26.61 -11.09 -22.20
N GLY A 41 -27.18 -11.33 -23.38
CA GLY A 41 -26.90 -10.56 -24.59
C GLY A 41 -26.01 -11.31 -25.61
N ASP A 42 -25.67 -10.60 -26.67
CA ASP A 42 -24.72 -11.09 -27.69
C ASP A 42 -23.27 -11.10 -27.15
N PRO A 43 -22.31 -11.69 -27.88
CA PRO A 43 -20.93 -11.80 -27.40
C PRO A 43 -20.25 -10.47 -27.03
N GLU A 44 -20.57 -9.39 -27.73
CA GLU A 44 -19.98 -8.06 -27.47
C GLU A 44 -20.57 -7.45 -26.20
N ALA A 45 -21.89 -7.53 -26.03
CA ALA A 45 -22.57 -7.09 -24.82
C ALA A 45 -22.09 -7.85 -23.58
N LYS A 46 -21.91 -9.18 -23.69
CA LYS A 46 -21.35 -10.00 -22.60
C LYS A 46 -19.94 -9.58 -22.23
N GLN A 47 -19.08 -9.37 -23.23
CA GLN A 47 -17.71 -8.92 -22.99
C GLN A 47 -17.70 -7.53 -22.32
N GLY A 48 -18.54 -6.61 -22.78
CA GLY A 48 -18.70 -5.29 -22.16
C GLY A 48 -19.17 -5.38 -20.71
N ALA A 49 -20.12 -6.26 -20.40
CA ALA A 49 -20.59 -6.49 -19.04
C ALA A 49 -19.49 -7.08 -18.14
N ILE A 50 -18.72 -8.06 -18.63
CA ILE A 50 -17.56 -8.62 -17.90
C ILE A 50 -16.55 -7.54 -17.54
N LEU A 51 -16.26 -6.61 -18.46
CA LEU A 51 -15.31 -5.52 -18.22
C LEU A 51 -15.83 -4.50 -17.20
N ILE A 52 -17.13 -4.19 -17.23
CA ILE A 52 -17.77 -3.30 -16.24
C ILE A 52 -17.78 -3.97 -14.86
N ASP A 53 -18.07 -5.27 -14.81
CA ASP A 53 -18.17 -6.07 -13.58
C ASP A 53 -16.87 -6.80 -13.23
N ALA A 54 -15.71 -6.31 -13.70
CA ALA A 54 -14.43 -7.04 -13.65
C ALA A 54 -14.10 -7.60 -12.25
N HIS A 55 -14.43 -6.85 -11.18
CA HIS A 55 -14.25 -7.32 -9.80
C HIS A 55 -15.09 -8.57 -9.49
N LEU A 56 -16.39 -8.55 -9.82
CA LEU A 56 -17.30 -9.68 -9.58
C LEU A 56 -16.99 -10.85 -10.52
N ALA A 57 -16.66 -10.56 -11.78
CA ALA A 57 -16.24 -11.55 -12.77
C ALA A 57 -14.95 -12.27 -12.31
N ALA A 58 -13.96 -11.53 -11.82
CA ALA A 58 -12.73 -12.11 -11.28
C ALA A 58 -12.99 -12.96 -10.02
N ASN A 59 -13.89 -12.53 -9.15
CA ASN A 59 -14.31 -13.33 -7.99
C ASN A 59 -14.97 -14.66 -8.45
N ALA A 60 -15.86 -14.61 -9.44
CA ALA A 60 -16.50 -15.80 -10.01
C ALA A 60 -15.50 -16.73 -10.73
N ALA A 61 -14.44 -16.18 -11.31
CA ALA A 61 -13.33 -16.94 -11.90
C ALA A 61 -12.40 -17.59 -10.85
N GLY A 62 -12.58 -17.28 -9.57
CA GLY A 62 -11.77 -17.83 -8.47
C GLY A 62 -10.42 -17.13 -8.30
N VAL A 63 -10.33 -15.83 -8.60
CA VAL A 63 -9.10 -15.05 -8.37
C VAL A 63 -8.72 -15.06 -6.89
N THR A 64 -7.41 -15.05 -6.61
CA THR A 64 -6.90 -14.89 -5.24
C THR A 64 -7.23 -13.50 -4.70
N CYS A 65 -7.90 -13.43 -3.55
CA CYS A 65 -8.09 -12.16 -2.83
C CYS A 65 -6.75 -11.65 -2.30
N ALA A 66 -6.31 -10.50 -2.80
CA ALA A 66 -5.01 -9.94 -2.48
C ALA A 66 -5.03 -8.90 -1.35
N ALA A 67 -3.87 -8.61 -0.77
CA ALA A 67 -3.71 -7.67 0.34
C ALA A 67 -3.56 -6.21 -0.11
N ARG A 68 -4.62 -5.67 -0.72
CA ARG A 68 -4.67 -4.29 -1.24
C ARG A 68 -3.47 -3.97 -2.16
N PRO A 69 -3.41 -4.59 -3.35
CA PRO A 69 -2.40 -4.21 -4.35
C PRO A 69 -2.56 -2.74 -4.71
N GLU A 70 -1.47 -1.98 -4.66
CA GLU A 70 -1.39 -0.59 -5.09
C GLU A 70 -0.56 -0.51 -6.39
N ASP A 71 0.64 0.06 -6.33
CA ASP A 71 1.48 0.26 -7.51
C ASP A 71 2.21 -1.00 -7.99
N THR A 72 2.57 -0.99 -9.27
CA THR A 72 3.32 -2.06 -9.93
C THR A 72 4.44 -1.52 -10.80
N GLN A 73 5.60 -2.16 -10.77
CA GLN A 73 6.76 -1.78 -11.60
C GLN A 73 7.42 -3.00 -12.24
N VAL A 74 7.79 -2.89 -13.51
CA VAL A 74 8.54 -3.94 -14.21
C VAL A 74 10.02 -3.61 -14.16
N ALA A 75 10.80 -4.48 -13.54
CA ALA A 75 12.25 -4.36 -13.50
C ALA A 75 12.88 -4.63 -14.89
N LYS A 76 14.13 -4.21 -15.08
CA LYS A 76 14.86 -4.40 -16.35
C LYS A 76 15.02 -5.87 -16.78
N ASP A 77 14.94 -6.79 -15.83
CA ASP A 77 15.01 -8.23 -16.10
C ASP A 77 13.65 -8.83 -16.52
N GLY A 78 12.57 -8.03 -16.56
CA GLY A 78 11.22 -8.46 -16.89
C GLY A 78 10.35 -8.83 -15.68
N SER A 79 10.93 -8.88 -14.46
CA SER A 79 10.15 -9.23 -13.27
C SER A 79 9.22 -8.10 -12.82
N LEU A 80 7.99 -8.46 -12.44
CA LEU A 80 6.96 -7.55 -11.96
C LEU A 80 7.03 -7.43 -10.44
N PHE A 81 7.12 -6.21 -9.93
CA PHE A 81 7.03 -5.88 -8.53
C PHE A 81 5.66 -5.28 -8.24
N ILE A 82 5.05 -5.67 -7.12
CA ILE A 82 3.74 -5.20 -6.69
C ILE A 82 3.83 -4.80 -5.22
N ALA A 83 3.41 -3.59 -4.89
CA ALA A 83 3.20 -3.17 -3.52
C ALA A 83 1.83 -3.65 -3.03
N PHE A 84 1.82 -4.33 -1.89
CA PHE A 84 0.61 -4.72 -1.17
C PHE A 84 0.57 -3.94 0.13
N THR A 85 -0.21 -2.85 0.15
CA THR A 85 -0.13 -1.85 1.21
C THR A 85 -0.60 -2.39 2.55
N SER A 86 -1.62 -3.26 2.59
CA SER A 86 -2.07 -3.85 3.85
C SER A 86 -2.93 -5.08 3.64
N GLY A 87 -2.67 -6.11 4.43
CA GLY A 87 -3.55 -7.27 4.54
C GLY A 87 -4.58 -7.16 5.66
N TYR A 88 -4.57 -6.09 6.47
CA TYR A 88 -5.48 -5.98 7.60
C TYR A 88 -6.94 -5.92 7.14
N PRO A 89 -7.83 -6.75 7.73
CA PRO A 89 -9.17 -6.90 7.20
C PRO A 89 -10.03 -5.68 7.49
N SER A 90 -10.92 -5.37 6.56
CA SER A 90 -11.93 -4.33 6.69
C SER A 90 -13.33 -4.95 6.56
N LYS A 91 -14.33 -4.32 7.19
CA LYS A 91 -15.74 -4.76 7.06
C LYS A 91 -16.29 -4.59 5.64
N TYR A 92 -15.63 -3.79 4.81
CA TYR A 92 -16.04 -3.48 3.44
C TYR A 92 -15.29 -4.33 2.43
N ASP A 93 -13.98 -4.51 2.64
CA ASP A 93 -13.06 -5.12 1.66
C ASP A 93 -12.77 -6.59 1.98
N GLY A 94 -13.17 -7.06 3.17
CA GLY A 94 -12.90 -8.42 3.63
C GLY A 94 -11.45 -8.61 4.07
N SER A 95 -10.95 -9.83 3.89
CA SER A 95 -9.58 -10.25 4.23
C SER A 95 -8.90 -10.78 2.96
N PRO A 96 -7.59 -10.60 2.79
CA PRO A 96 -6.86 -11.31 1.76
C PRO A 96 -6.81 -12.81 2.07
N ASP A 97 -6.38 -13.58 1.07
CA ASP A 97 -6.11 -15.01 1.23
C ASP A 97 -4.89 -15.22 2.15
N LYS A 98 -5.17 -15.61 3.40
CA LYS A 98 -4.16 -15.85 4.44
C LYS A 98 -3.22 -17.02 4.14
N ARG A 99 -3.46 -17.82 3.09
CA ARG A 99 -2.47 -18.82 2.63
C ARG A 99 -1.23 -18.14 2.07
N ILE A 100 -1.40 -16.95 1.49
CA ILE A 100 -0.35 -16.17 0.82
C ILE A 100 -0.03 -14.92 1.64
N PHE A 101 -1.04 -14.13 1.99
CA PHE A 101 -0.88 -12.83 2.66
C PHE A 101 -1.13 -12.96 4.16
N LYS A 102 -0.07 -13.29 4.91
CA LYS A 102 -0.11 -13.46 6.36
C LYS A 102 1.15 -12.95 7.04
N GLY A 103 1.00 -12.53 8.28
CA GLY A 103 2.11 -12.20 9.17
C GLY A 103 2.78 -13.45 9.76
N PRO A 104 3.83 -13.26 10.57
CA PRO A 104 4.52 -14.35 11.25
C PRO A 104 3.63 -15.22 12.15
N ASP A 105 2.53 -14.65 12.67
CA ASP A 105 1.53 -15.31 13.50
C ASP A 105 0.50 -16.14 12.70
N GLY A 106 0.57 -16.10 11.37
CA GLY A 106 -0.39 -16.77 10.48
C GLY A 106 -1.66 -15.97 10.20
N GLU A 107 -1.81 -14.78 10.79
CA GLU A 107 -2.97 -13.93 10.64
C GLU A 107 -2.76 -12.83 9.59
N ALA A 108 -3.82 -12.07 9.31
CA ALA A 108 -3.72 -10.90 8.44
C ALA A 108 -2.70 -9.89 8.97
N TYR A 109 -1.93 -9.28 8.06
CA TYR A 109 -0.81 -8.43 8.40
C TYR A 109 -1.04 -6.98 7.98
N GLU A 110 -0.84 -6.04 8.90
CA GLU A 110 -1.11 -4.63 8.65
C GLU A 110 -0.03 -3.96 7.81
N TYR A 111 1.23 -4.32 8.01
CA TYR A 111 2.36 -3.50 7.54
C TYR A 111 2.71 -3.67 6.06
N GLY A 112 2.09 -4.66 5.39
CA GLY A 112 2.20 -4.84 3.94
C GLY A 112 3.50 -5.48 3.47
N TRP A 113 3.60 -5.63 2.15
CA TRP A 113 4.69 -6.33 1.46
C TRP A 113 5.00 -5.71 0.10
N ILE A 114 6.17 -6.03 -0.43
CA ILE A 114 6.47 -5.94 -1.85
C ILE A 114 6.71 -7.36 -2.35
N MET A 115 5.94 -7.80 -3.35
CA MET A 115 6.12 -9.10 -3.99
C MET A 115 6.80 -8.92 -5.34
N ARG A 116 7.60 -9.91 -5.74
CA ARG A 116 8.22 -10.01 -7.07
C ARG A 116 7.69 -11.24 -7.78
N LEU A 117 7.23 -11.07 -9.01
CA LEU A 117 6.72 -12.09 -9.91
C LEU A 117 7.65 -12.24 -11.12
N VAL A 118 7.86 -13.47 -11.57
CA VAL A 118 8.63 -13.81 -12.76
C VAL A 118 7.80 -14.79 -13.58
N GLU A 119 7.39 -14.37 -14.76
CA GLU A 119 6.67 -15.22 -15.72
C GLU A 119 7.57 -16.35 -16.24
N ASP A 120 6.95 -17.48 -16.58
CA ASP A 120 7.69 -18.59 -17.16
C ASP A 120 8.37 -18.17 -18.47
N ASP A 121 9.63 -18.60 -18.62
CA ASP A 121 10.53 -18.22 -19.72
C ASP A 121 10.67 -16.70 -19.96
N ASN A 122 10.34 -15.89 -18.95
CA ASN A 122 10.31 -14.43 -19.01
C ASN A 122 9.44 -13.90 -20.16
N GLN A 123 8.30 -14.54 -20.41
CA GLN A 123 7.37 -14.18 -21.47
C GLN A 123 6.10 -13.48 -20.92
N PRO A 124 5.82 -12.23 -21.33
CA PRO A 124 4.61 -11.46 -20.95
C PRO A 124 3.26 -12.09 -21.29
N ASN A 125 3.24 -13.19 -22.05
CA ASN A 125 2.04 -13.93 -22.42
C ASN A 125 2.00 -15.33 -21.79
N ALA A 126 2.92 -15.65 -20.88
CA ALA A 126 2.89 -16.90 -20.13
C ALA A 126 1.63 -16.95 -19.24
N MET A 127 1.06 -18.13 -19.08
CA MET A 127 -0.13 -18.34 -18.23
C MET A 127 0.24 -18.80 -16.82
N THR A 128 1.54 -18.83 -16.51
CA THR A 128 2.11 -19.29 -15.25
C THR A 128 3.31 -18.42 -14.88
N PHE A 129 3.49 -18.23 -13.58
CA PHE A 129 4.57 -17.42 -13.02
C PHE A 129 5.02 -17.99 -11.67
N ARG A 130 6.24 -17.64 -11.28
CA ARG A 130 6.76 -17.82 -9.92
C ARG A 130 6.70 -16.49 -9.18
N TRP A 131 6.48 -16.53 -7.88
CA TRP A 131 6.43 -15.34 -7.03
C TRP A 131 7.23 -15.53 -5.75
N GLN A 132 7.70 -14.42 -5.19
CA GLN A 132 8.37 -14.38 -3.89
C GLN A 132 8.09 -13.07 -3.18
N MET A 133 8.11 -13.09 -1.85
CA MET A 133 8.16 -11.87 -1.05
C MET A 133 9.55 -11.24 -1.21
N PHE A 134 9.60 -10.00 -1.69
CA PHE A 134 10.85 -9.26 -1.88
C PHE A 134 11.18 -8.40 -0.66
N ALA A 135 10.17 -7.74 -0.08
CA ALA A 135 10.30 -6.91 1.11
C ALA A 135 9.05 -7.03 1.98
N THR A 136 9.20 -6.91 3.30
CA THR A 136 8.07 -6.91 4.26
C THR A 136 8.14 -5.70 5.18
N GLY A 137 6.99 -5.06 5.41
CA GLY A 137 6.85 -4.05 6.44
C GLY A 137 6.93 -4.67 7.84
N GLY A 138 6.92 -3.83 8.87
CA GLY A 138 6.96 -4.23 10.27
C GLY A 138 8.24 -3.81 10.98
N GLU A 139 8.29 -4.05 12.28
CA GLU A 139 9.44 -3.69 13.11
C GLU A 139 10.64 -4.63 12.84
N PRO A 140 11.89 -4.12 12.81
CA PRO A 140 13.08 -4.94 12.59
C PRO A 140 13.26 -6.10 13.56
N THR A 141 12.91 -5.90 14.84
CA THR A 141 13.00 -6.95 15.86
C THR A 141 12.07 -8.15 15.60
N ASP A 142 11.03 -7.96 14.78
CA ASP A 142 10.03 -8.98 14.45
C ASP A 142 10.17 -9.45 12.98
N GLY A 143 11.31 -9.13 12.34
CA GLY A 143 11.63 -9.54 10.97
C GLY A 143 11.09 -8.63 9.86
N GLY A 144 10.50 -7.48 10.20
CA GLY A 144 10.13 -6.45 9.22
C GLY A 144 11.32 -5.55 8.82
N LEU A 145 11.17 -4.75 7.78
CA LEU A 145 12.25 -3.88 7.29
C LEU A 145 12.18 -2.42 7.80
N GLY A 146 11.30 -2.14 8.77
CA GLY A 146 11.21 -0.82 9.41
C GLY A 146 10.27 0.19 8.75
N PHE A 147 9.53 -0.22 7.71
CA PHE A 147 8.45 0.55 7.09
C PHE A 147 7.08 -0.07 7.36
N SER A 148 6.01 0.65 7.01
CA SER A 148 4.64 0.12 6.98
C SER A 148 3.89 0.72 5.81
N ASN A 149 2.96 -0.05 5.24
CA ASN A 149 2.06 0.35 4.17
C ASN A 149 2.81 0.88 2.92
N PRO A 150 3.64 0.02 2.26
CA PRO A 150 4.28 0.38 1.00
C PRO A 150 3.21 0.65 -0.07
N ASP A 151 3.45 1.67 -0.88
CA ASP A 151 2.54 2.10 -1.94
C ASP A 151 3.32 2.23 -3.26
N ASN A 152 3.69 3.44 -3.70
CA ASN A 152 4.30 3.60 -5.02
C ASN A 152 5.75 3.12 -5.08
N LEU A 153 6.11 2.62 -6.24
CA LEU A 153 7.38 2.00 -6.55
C LEU A 153 8.03 2.70 -7.75
N GLU A 154 9.35 2.77 -7.77
CA GLU A 154 10.13 3.26 -8.92
C GLU A 154 11.49 2.56 -8.95
N PHE A 155 11.94 2.16 -10.14
CA PHE A 155 13.32 1.67 -10.29
C PHE A 155 14.25 2.81 -10.69
N ASP A 156 15.42 2.87 -10.06
CA ASP A 156 16.47 3.73 -10.56
C ASP A 156 17.21 3.15 -11.78
N ASP A 157 18.10 3.94 -12.36
CA ASP A 157 18.89 3.55 -13.53
C ASP A 157 19.88 2.39 -13.24
N LYS A 158 20.20 2.14 -11.97
CA LYS A 158 21.00 0.99 -11.52
C LYS A 158 20.16 -0.24 -11.19
N GLY A 159 18.83 -0.13 -11.26
CA GLY A 159 17.89 -1.21 -11.01
C GLY A 159 17.56 -1.43 -9.54
N ASN A 160 17.90 -0.49 -8.64
CA ASN A 160 17.44 -0.56 -7.25
C ASN A 160 16.01 -0.03 -7.15
N LEU A 161 15.28 -0.56 -6.18
CA LEU A 161 13.89 -0.21 -5.95
C LEU A 161 13.79 0.96 -4.98
N TRP A 162 13.02 1.97 -5.35
CA TRP A 162 12.59 3.05 -4.50
C TRP A 162 11.11 2.84 -4.17
N MET A 163 10.76 3.06 -2.91
CA MET A 163 9.40 2.85 -2.41
C MET A 163 8.99 4.04 -1.55
N VAL A 164 7.73 4.43 -1.66
CA VAL A 164 7.09 5.40 -0.77
C VAL A 164 5.94 4.74 -0.02
N THR A 165 5.67 5.21 1.20
CA THR A 165 4.60 4.65 2.04
C THR A 165 3.33 5.51 2.02
N ASP A 166 2.18 4.84 2.14
CA ASP A 166 0.88 5.44 2.48
C ASP A 166 0.23 4.71 3.68
N MET A 167 0.78 4.96 4.86
CA MET A 167 0.07 4.71 6.11
C MET A 167 -1.07 5.72 6.23
N SER A 168 -2.27 5.24 6.57
CA SER A 168 -3.39 6.13 6.89
C SER A 168 -2.99 7.18 7.92
N THR A 169 -3.24 8.46 7.61
CA THR A 169 -2.96 9.59 8.50
C THR A 169 -3.57 9.42 9.89
N SER A 170 -4.64 8.63 10.01
CA SER A 170 -5.25 8.31 11.29
C SER A 170 -4.31 7.60 12.28
N LYS A 171 -3.34 6.84 11.76
CA LYS A 171 -2.36 6.01 12.48
C LYS A 171 -1.01 6.71 12.70
N HIS A 172 -0.70 7.78 11.96
CA HIS A 172 0.56 8.53 12.09
C HIS A 172 0.84 8.98 13.52
N ASN A 173 2.08 8.76 13.96
CA ASN A 173 2.62 9.23 15.25
C ASN A 173 1.67 9.01 16.45
N LYS A 174 0.89 7.93 16.45
CA LYS A 174 0.08 7.55 17.61
C LYS A 174 0.98 7.04 18.71
N ALA A 175 0.80 7.58 19.92
CA ALA A 175 1.54 7.15 21.08
C ALA A 175 1.38 5.65 21.29
N VAL A 176 2.46 4.99 21.69
CA VAL A 176 2.47 3.57 22.04
C VAL A 176 2.77 3.49 23.52
N ALA A 177 1.80 2.99 24.27
CA ALA A 177 1.86 2.91 25.72
C ALA A 177 3.02 2.04 26.20
N GLU A 178 3.53 2.34 27.40
CA GLU A 178 4.49 1.50 28.09
C GLU A 178 3.96 0.04 28.17
N ASN A 179 4.85 -0.94 27.95
CA ASN A 179 4.52 -2.37 27.81
C ASN A 179 3.63 -2.74 26.61
N ARG A 180 3.32 -1.81 25.70
CA ARG A 180 2.50 -2.04 24.49
C ARG A 180 1.14 -2.68 24.79
N MET A 181 0.52 -2.23 25.87
CA MET A 181 -0.82 -2.67 26.29
C MET A 181 -1.88 -1.61 25.97
N GLY A 182 -3.00 -2.06 25.42
CA GLY A 182 -4.19 -1.23 25.22
C GLY A 182 -4.86 -0.88 26.55
N LYS A 183 -5.79 0.08 26.50
CA LYS A 183 -6.59 0.51 27.67
C LYS A 183 -7.45 -0.60 28.26
N ASP A 184 -7.73 -1.64 27.47
CA ASP A 184 -8.47 -2.84 27.85
C ASP A 184 -7.58 -3.90 28.51
N GLY A 185 -6.29 -3.61 28.73
CA GLY A 185 -5.34 -4.54 29.33
C GLY A 185 -4.92 -5.68 28.40
N LYS A 186 -5.14 -5.56 27.08
CA LYS A 186 -4.67 -6.53 26.08
C LYS A 186 -3.45 -6.00 25.32
N PRO A 187 -2.60 -6.88 24.74
CA PRO A 187 -1.53 -6.43 23.85
C PRO A 187 -2.10 -5.58 22.70
N MET A 188 -1.41 -4.49 22.38
CA MET A 188 -1.78 -3.64 21.25
C MET A 188 -1.71 -4.44 19.95
N ASN A 189 -2.72 -4.26 19.10
CA ASN A 189 -2.74 -4.88 17.77
C ASN A 189 -1.87 -4.09 16.76
N GLN A 190 -1.57 -4.72 15.63
CA GLN A 190 -0.70 -4.15 14.59
C GLN A 190 -1.14 -2.73 14.11
N PRO A 191 -2.44 -2.45 13.85
CA PRO A 191 -2.87 -1.09 13.49
C PRO A 191 -2.55 -0.04 14.56
N SER A 192 -2.62 -0.41 15.84
CA SER A 192 -2.31 0.50 16.94
C SER A 192 -0.81 0.74 17.10
N LEU A 193 0.03 -0.16 16.58
CA LEU A 193 1.49 -0.05 16.57
C LEU A 193 2.02 0.73 15.36
N CYS A 194 1.21 1.00 14.33
CA CYS A 194 1.63 1.78 13.16
C CYS A 194 2.18 3.18 13.51
N GLY A 195 1.81 3.75 14.66
CA GLY A 195 2.36 5.02 15.13
C GLY A 195 3.88 5.00 15.34
N LEU A 196 4.49 3.82 15.51
CA LEU A 196 5.94 3.65 15.66
C LEU A 196 6.71 4.11 14.43
N PHE A 197 6.16 3.95 13.24
CA PHE A 197 6.78 4.31 11.96
C PHE A 197 6.73 5.81 11.66
N GLY A 198 5.97 6.59 12.43
CA GLY A 198 5.98 8.06 12.35
C GLY A 198 5.07 8.62 11.25
N ASN A 199 5.63 9.46 10.38
CA ASN A 199 4.97 9.92 9.15
C ASN A 199 5.31 8.95 8.00
N ASN A 200 4.58 9.07 6.89
CA ASN A 200 4.99 8.44 5.64
C ASN A 200 6.40 8.81 5.20
N SER A 201 7.02 7.96 4.39
CA SER A 201 8.46 7.94 4.18
C SER A 201 8.86 7.39 2.83
N ILE A 202 10.10 7.70 2.44
CA ILE A 202 10.75 7.33 1.18
C ILE A 202 11.88 6.37 1.52
N TRP A 203 11.95 5.24 0.82
CA TRP A 203 12.87 4.15 1.06
C TRP A 203 13.62 3.77 -0.20
N TYR A 204 14.86 3.33 0.01
CA TYR A 204 15.74 2.77 -1.00
C TYR A 204 16.04 1.30 -0.66
N ILE A 205 15.86 0.41 -1.61
CA ILE A 205 16.03 -1.05 -1.45
C ILE A 205 16.91 -1.57 -2.61
N PRO A 206 18.19 -1.89 -2.37
CA PRO A 206 19.04 -2.50 -3.38
C PRO A 206 18.46 -3.84 -3.85
N THR A 207 18.59 -4.13 -5.14
CA THR A 207 18.14 -5.40 -5.73
C THR A 207 19.27 -6.38 -6.00
N SER A 208 20.53 -5.94 -5.85
CA SER A 208 21.73 -6.72 -6.10
C SER A 208 22.86 -6.36 -5.14
N GLY A 209 23.90 -7.20 -5.11
CA GLY A 209 25.04 -7.03 -4.22
C GLY A 209 24.78 -7.50 -2.78
N PRO A 210 25.71 -7.21 -1.85
CA PRO A 210 25.67 -7.76 -0.49
C PRO A 210 24.51 -7.23 0.36
N ASN A 211 23.90 -6.11 -0.03
CA ASN A 211 22.78 -5.47 0.67
C ASN A 211 21.45 -5.66 -0.07
N ALA A 212 21.37 -6.60 -1.01
CA ALA A 212 20.15 -6.85 -1.76
C ALA A 212 19.00 -7.23 -0.81
N GLY A 213 17.86 -6.53 -0.91
CA GLY A 213 16.68 -6.74 -0.07
C GLY A 213 16.68 -5.96 1.24
N GLU A 214 17.77 -5.28 1.61
CA GLU A 214 17.80 -4.40 2.78
C GLU A 214 17.09 -3.08 2.48
N ALA A 215 16.36 -2.52 3.47
CA ALA A 215 15.66 -1.25 3.30
C ALA A 215 16.36 -0.10 4.04
N TYR A 216 16.61 0.98 3.31
CA TYR A 216 17.25 2.19 3.84
C TYR A 216 16.27 3.35 3.79
N LEU A 217 15.97 3.94 4.95
CA LEU A 217 15.15 5.14 5.05
C LEU A 217 15.90 6.31 4.40
N PHE A 218 15.38 6.82 3.29
CA PHE A 218 15.94 7.94 2.55
C PHE A 218 15.39 9.28 3.02
N GLY A 219 14.09 9.34 3.33
CA GLY A 219 13.44 10.57 3.76
C GLY A 219 12.12 10.33 4.47
N ILE A 220 11.71 11.30 5.29
CA ILE A 220 10.41 11.29 5.98
C ILE A 220 9.59 12.45 5.43
N ALA A 221 8.35 12.16 5.06
CA ALA A 221 7.38 13.11 4.56
C ALA A 221 6.93 14.11 5.65
N PRO A 222 6.35 15.25 5.26
CA PRO A 222 5.74 16.18 6.22
C PRO A 222 4.62 15.54 7.05
N THR A 223 4.19 16.25 8.08
CA THR A 223 3.10 15.79 8.95
C THR A 223 1.80 15.62 8.17
N GLU A 224 1.14 14.48 8.39
CA GLU A 224 -0.18 14.17 7.86
C GLU A 224 -0.24 14.25 6.33
N THR A 225 0.71 13.59 5.68
CA THR A 225 0.78 13.43 4.22
C THR A 225 1.01 11.97 3.88
N GLU A 226 0.75 11.59 2.64
CA GLU A 226 1.48 10.52 1.97
C GLU A 226 2.52 11.08 1.00
N THR A 227 3.50 10.25 0.67
CA THR A 227 4.42 10.45 -0.45
C THR A 227 3.97 9.55 -1.58
N CYS A 228 3.85 10.09 -2.80
CA CYS A 228 3.34 9.37 -3.95
C CYS A 228 4.16 9.69 -5.21
N GLY A 229 4.16 8.77 -6.17
CA GLY A 229 4.73 8.95 -7.51
C GLY A 229 6.21 9.34 -7.50
N PRO A 230 7.12 8.52 -6.91
CA PRO A 230 8.54 8.71 -7.10
C PRO A 230 8.90 8.61 -8.59
N PHE A 231 9.73 9.53 -9.08
CA PHE A 231 10.17 9.54 -10.47
C PHE A 231 11.59 10.11 -10.58
N PHE A 232 12.47 9.40 -11.27
CA PHE A 232 13.83 9.88 -11.55
C PHE A 232 13.95 10.61 -12.88
N THR A 233 14.71 11.70 -12.90
CA THR A 233 15.24 12.23 -14.16
C THR A 233 16.17 11.21 -14.81
N LYS A 234 16.25 11.22 -16.15
CA LYS A 234 17.09 10.29 -16.94
C LYS A 234 18.57 10.25 -16.53
N ASP A 235 19.10 11.36 -15.99
CA ASP A 235 20.48 11.48 -15.52
C ASP A 235 20.68 11.05 -14.05
N GLY A 236 19.62 10.58 -13.38
CA GLY A 236 19.62 10.15 -11.97
C GLY A 236 19.82 11.29 -10.96
N LYS A 237 19.90 12.55 -11.40
CA LYS A 237 20.28 13.69 -10.53
C LYS A 237 19.12 14.26 -9.73
N THR A 238 17.88 14.04 -10.16
CA THR A 238 16.69 14.54 -9.48
C THR A 238 15.70 13.40 -9.27
N LEU A 239 15.29 13.22 -8.01
CA LEU A 239 14.13 12.44 -7.63
C LEU A 239 12.96 13.40 -7.42
N PHE A 240 11.88 13.21 -8.16
CA PHE A 240 10.62 13.88 -7.91
C PHE A 240 9.72 12.99 -7.04
N VAL A 241 9.03 13.60 -6.07
CA VAL A 241 7.96 12.95 -5.30
C VAL A 241 6.81 13.93 -5.12
N ALA A 242 5.57 13.44 -5.14
CA ALA A 242 4.40 14.20 -4.73
C ALA A 242 4.19 14.05 -3.22
N ILE A 243 4.04 15.19 -2.54
CA ILE A 243 3.54 15.28 -1.17
C ILE A 243 2.04 15.53 -1.27
N GLN A 244 1.24 14.50 -1.03
CA GLN A 244 -0.21 14.61 -1.10
C GLN A 244 -0.81 15.01 0.26
N HIS A 245 -1.96 15.70 0.16
CA HIS A 245 -2.87 16.05 1.26
C HIS A 245 -2.25 16.43 2.62
N PRO A 246 -1.21 17.31 2.68
CA PRO A 246 -0.64 17.72 3.96
C PRO A 246 -1.68 18.30 4.91
N GLY A 247 -1.67 17.83 6.15
CA GLY A 247 -2.64 18.23 7.16
C GLY A 247 -4.01 17.59 6.96
N GLU A 248 -4.11 16.44 6.29
CA GLU A 248 -5.37 15.74 6.00
C GLU A 248 -6.29 15.64 7.24
N LYS A 249 -5.70 15.40 8.41
CA LYS A 249 -6.44 15.12 9.64
C LYS A 249 -6.66 16.33 10.54
N SER A 250 -5.64 17.14 10.75
CA SER A 250 -5.66 18.26 11.70
C SER A 250 -5.67 19.63 11.01
N GLY A 251 -5.56 19.67 9.68
CA GLY A 251 -5.55 20.89 8.89
C GLY A 251 -4.30 21.74 9.11
N ILE A 252 -4.52 23.06 9.19
CA ILE A 252 -3.47 24.05 9.44
C ILE A 252 -2.82 23.81 10.80
N ARG A 253 -1.49 23.74 10.85
CA ARG A 253 -0.78 23.79 12.12
C ARG A 253 -0.86 25.20 12.71
N GLN A 254 -1.74 25.34 13.69
CA GLN A 254 -2.00 26.62 14.37
C GLN A 254 -0.89 26.92 15.38
N ASN A 255 -0.32 28.12 15.33
CA ASN A 255 0.67 28.65 16.28
C ASN A 255 1.86 27.70 16.51
N MET A 256 2.27 26.96 15.46
CA MET A 256 3.29 25.91 15.53
C MET A 256 2.99 24.82 16.57
N ALA A 257 1.71 24.54 16.84
CA ALA A 257 1.27 23.55 17.80
C ALA A 257 1.94 22.18 17.58
N SER A 258 2.31 21.55 18.69
CA SER A 258 2.90 20.23 18.74
C SER A 258 2.55 19.55 20.04
N ASP A 259 2.68 18.23 20.05
CA ASP A 259 2.42 17.37 21.21
C ASP A 259 3.63 16.46 21.43
N THR A 260 4.06 16.30 22.67
CA THR A 260 5.12 15.36 23.02
C THR A 260 4.48 14.04 23.40
N ARG A 261 4.78 13.00 22.63
CA ARG A 261 4.20 11.67 22.77
C ARG A 261 5.27 10.64 23.10
N GLN A 262 4.86 9.62 23.85
CA GLN A 262 5.70 8.49 24.21
C GLN A 262 5.45 7.31 23.27
N PHE A 263 6.52 6.63 22.91
CA PHE A 263 6.51 5.47 22.04
C PHE A 263 7.35 4.37 22.71
N ALA A 264 6.68 3.32 23.17
CA ALA A 264 7.37 2.10 23.60
C ALA A 264 7.92 1.35 22.38
N MET A 265 9.23 1.46 22.19
CA MET A 265 9.97 0.91 21.06
C MET A 265 10.81 -0.28 21.49
N LYS A 266 11.26 -1.05 20.50
CA LYS A 266 12.22 -2.13 20.67
C LYS A 266 13.52 -1.78 19.96
N THR A 267 14.65 -2.03 20.60
CA THR A 267 15.95 -2.05 19.95
C THR A 267 16.04 -3.25 19.00
N ILE A 268 17.09 -3.29 18.18
CA ILE A 268 17.32 -4.41 17.25
C ILE A 268 17.52 -5.76 17.95
N ASP A 269 17.95 -5.75 19.22
CA ASP A 269 18.12 -6.95 20.05
C ASP A 269 16.85 -7.29 20.86
N GLY A 270 15.75 -6.56 20.64
CA GLY A 270 14.45 -6.80 21.27
C GLY A 270 14.24 -6.11 22.63
N SER A 271 15.24 -5.41 23.16
CA SER A 271 15.13 -4.67 24.42
C SER A 271 14.15 -3.50 24.30
N ASP A 272 13.28 -3.34 25.30
CA ASP A 272 12.31 -2.24 25.31
C ASP A 272 12.96 -0.91 25.73
N PHE A 273 12.56 0.18 25.07
CA PHE A 273 12.91 1.54 25.48
C PHE A 273 11.78 2.52 25.14
N ILE A 274 11.75 3.66 25.84
CA ILE A 274 10.79 4.73 25.58
C ILE A 274 11.46 5.82 24.74
N GLN A 275 10.86 6.11 23.59
CA GLN A 275 11.20 7.29 22.81
C GLN A 275 10.15 8.38 23.03
N ASN A 276 10.60 9.59 23.36
CA ASN A 276 9.75 10.77 23.39
C ASN A 276 9.90 11.51 22.04
N ARG A 277 8.80 11.76 21.33
CA ARG A 277 8.81 12.53 20.07
C ARG A 277 7.92 13.75 20.22
N THR A 278 8.41 14.91 19.80
CA THR A 278 7.58 16.12 19.63
C THR A 278 7.00 16.11 18.22
N VAL A 279 5.69 15.92 18.13
CA VAL A 279 4.95 15.71 16.89
C VAL A 279 4.13 16.95 16.57
N PRO A 280 4.27 17.57 15.39
CA PRO A 280 3.39 18.66 14.96
C PRO A 280 1.91 18.26 14.96
N ILE A 281 1.02 19.19 15.33
CA ILE A 281 -0.42 19.02 15.18
C ILE A 281 -0.86 19.81 13.95
N GLY A 282 -1.21 19.10 12.87
CA GLY A 282 -1.47 19.69 11.55
C GLY A 282 -0.19 19.98 10.77
N SER A 283 -0.35 20.69 9.65
CA SER A 283 0.74 21.01 8.73
C SER A 283 0.71 22.48 8.29
N ASN A 284 1.90 23.06 8.07
CA ASN A 284 2.09 24.31 7.33
C ASN A 284 3.01 24.07 6.11
N TRP A 285 3.05 22.85 5.61
CA TRP A 285 3.84 22.50 4.43
C TRP A 285 3.30 23.22 3.17
N PRO A 286 4.14 23.74 2.26
CA PRO A 286 5.60 23.69 2.27
C PRO A 286 6.28 24.92 2.91
N THR A 287 5.54 25.99 3.20
CA THR A 287 6.14 27.27 3.60
C THR A 287 6.76 27.21 4.99
N LYS A 288 6.23 26.34 5.87
CA LYS A 288 6.62 26.17 7.28
C LYS A 288 6.39 27.42 8.13
N LYS A 289 5.66 28.41 7.61
CA LYS A 289 5.31 29.63 8.34
C LYS A 289 4.12 29.37 9.24
N VAL A 290 4.09 30.06 10.36
CA VAL A 290 3.03 29.96 11.36
C VAL A 290 1.67 30.24 10.70
N ASN A 291 0.70 29.34 10.90
CA ASN A 291 -0.69 29.45 10.41
C ASN A 291 -0.87 29.45 8.88
N ASP A 292 0.18 29.24 8.10
CA ASP A 292 0.03 29.11 6.65
C ASP A 292 -0.73 27.82 6.31
N PRO A 293 -1.70 27.86 5.38
CA PRO A 293 -2.46 26.67 5.01
C PRO A 293 -1.56 25.66 4.30
N PRO A 294 -1.69 24.36 4.61
CA PRO A 294 -0.90 23.34 3.95
C PRO A 294 -1.32 23.16 2.49
N LYS A 295 -0.36 22.82 1.63
CA LYS A 295 -0.57 22.67 0.18
C LYS A 295 0.11 21.41 -0.35
N PRO A 296 -0.60 20.53 -1.08
CA PRO A 296 0.04 19.48 -1.87
C PRO A 296 1.14 20.08 -2.75
N SER A 297 2.24 19.34 -2.95
CA SER A 297 3.40 19.85 -3.68
C SER A 297 4.15 18.73 -4.38
N VAL A 298 4.73 19.02 -5.54
CA VAL A 298 5.77 18.17 -6.12
C VAL A 298 7.13 18.68 -5.62
N VAL A 299 7.93 17.79 -5.05
CA VAL A 299 9.26 18.08 -4.50
C VAL A 299 10.32 17.51 -5.43
N ALA A 300 11.32 18.34 -5.76
CA ALA A 300 12.53 17.91 -6.44
C ALA A 300 13.65 17.73 -5.42
N ILE A 301 14.10 16.50 -5.22
CA ILE A 301 15.21 16.15 -4.35
C ILE A 301 16.46 16.02 -5.22
N ARG A 302 17.56 16.65 -4.79
CA ARG A 302 18.84 16.66 -5.50
C ARG A 302 19.98 16.63 -4.50
N ARG A 303 21.11 16.05 -4.89
CA ARG A 303 22.35 16.23 -4.14
C ARG A 303 22.89 17.64 -4.36
N LEU A 304 23.49 18.22 -3.31
CA LEU A 304 24.04 19.58 -3.37
C LEU A 304 25.24 19.68 -4.33
N ASP A 305 26.00 18.60 -4.48
CA ASP A 305 27.12 18.46 -5.41
C ASP A 305 26.68 18.21 -6.86
N SER A 306 25.36 18.13 -7.12
CA SER A 306 24.78 17.84 -8.43
C SER A 306 25.22 16.52 -9.06
N THR A 307 25.74 15.57 -8.27
CA THR A 307 25.96 14.19 -8.74
C THR A 307 24.64 13.42 -8.73
N PRO A 308 24.55 12.29 -9.46
CA PRO A 308 23.39 11.41 -9.39
C PRO A 308 23.07 10.98 -7.96
N ILE A 309 21.79 10.88 -7.64
CA ILE A 309 21.28 10.31 -6.37
C ILE A 309 21.57 8.80 -6.34
N THR A 310 21.48 8.18 -7.52
CA THR A 310 21.52 6.74 -7.74
C THR A 310 22.94 6.24 -7.90
#